data_AF-A0A6I2VXA5-F1
#
_entry.id   AF-A0A6I2VXA5-F1
#
_cell.length_a   1.000
_cell.length_b   1.000
_cell.length_c   1.000
_cell.angle_alpha   90.00
_cell.angle_beta   90.00
_cell.angle_gamma   90.00
#
_symmetry.space_group_name_H-M   'P 1'
#
loop_
_entity.id
_entity.type
_entity.pdbx_description
1 polymer ?
#
loop_
_entity_poly.entity_id
_entity_poly.type
_entity_poly.pdbx_seq_one_letter_code
_entity_poly.pdbx_strand_id
1 'polypeptide(L)'
;MVVASDADAARSETQAPFYVSNGDLHEALGKPRQPNAGEECQLLPIDAMQYTIQNSDGIELSAFAISSITIGRWYRGAFFVLSNSGFHQSRHLLPRAHPNDGFLDLLSLRSS
;
A
#
# COMPACT_ATOMS: atom_id res chain seq x y z
N MET A 1 -15.28 -8.32 6.55
CA MET A 1 -15.50 -6.93 6.06
C MET A 1 -14.89 -6.79 4.67
N VAL A 2 -15.47 -5.99 3.77
CA VAL A 2 -14.85 -5.67 2.47
C VAL A 2 -14.30 -4.24 2.54
N VAL A 3 -13.03 -4.07 2.18
CA VAL A 3 -12.37 -2.75 2.08
C VAL A 3 -12.09 -2.46 0.61
N ALA A 4 -12.48 -1.27 0.16
CA ALA A 4 -12.44 -0.90 -1.25
C ALA A 4 -11.19 -0.09 -1.63
N SER A 5 -10.27 0.16 -0.70
CA SER A 5 -9.04 0.91 -0.97
C SER A 5 -7.93 0.53 0.01
N ASP A 6 -6.67 0.79 -0.39
CA ASP A 6 -5.50 0.60 0.48
C ASP A 6 -5.54 1.49 1.73
N ALA A 7 -6.14 2.69 1.62
CA ALA A 7 -6.30 3.61 2.74
C ALA A 7 -7.32 3.11 3.77
N ASP A 8 -8.38 2.46 3.32
CA ASP A 8 -9.37 1.84 4.22
C ASP A 8 -8.81 0.57 4.86
N ALA A 9 -8.04 -0.20 4.10
CA ALA A 9 -7.29 -1.34 4.65
C ALA A 9 -6.32 -0.87 5.75
N ALA A 10 -5.58 0.22 5.53
CA ALA A 10 -4.64 0.77 6.51
C ALA A 10 -5.30 1.32 7.79
N ARG A 11 -6.59 1.67 7.72
CA ARG A 11 -7.39 2.13 8.87
C ARG A 11 -8.19 1.00 9.53
N SER A 12 -8.18 -0.19 8.95
CA SER A 12 -8.93 -1.32 9.49
C SER A 12 -8.33 -1.83 10.81
N GLU A 13 -9.20 -2.33 11.69
CA GLU A 13 -8.77 -2.89 12.96
C GLU A 13 -7.92 -4.15 12.74
N THR A 14 -6.77 -4.21 13.40
CA THR A 14 -5.73 -5.25 13.23
C THR A 14 -6.20 -6.67 13.53
N GLN A 15 -7.35 -6.87 14.18
CA GLN A 15 -7.82 -8.17 14.64
C GLN A 15 -8.95 -8.77 13.79
N ALA A 16 -9.57 -8.00 12.89
CA ALA A 16 -10.67 -8.49 12.06
C ALA A 16 -10.21 -8.77 10.63
N PRO A 17 -10.37 -10.00 10.11
CA PRO A 17 -10.04 -10.29 8.72
C PRO A 17 -10.93 -9.50 7.76
N PHE A 18 -10.31 -8.95 6.72
CA PHE A 18 -10.97 -8.20 5.67
C PHE A 18 -10.59 -8.72 4.29
N TYR A 19 -11.44 -8.41 3.33
CA TYR A 19 -11.20 -8.66 1.92
C TYR A 19 -10.92 -7.33 1.24
N VAL A 20 -9.77 -7.19 0.60
CA VAL A 20 -9.47 -6.06 -0.27
C VAL A 20 -10.07 -6.31 -1.65
N SER A 21 -10.91 -5.39 -2.13
CA SER A 21 -11.59 -5.55 -3.43
C SER A 21 -11.03 -4.67 -4.54
N ASN A 22 -10.17 -3.71 -4.19
CA ASN A 22 -9.56 -2.77 -5.12
C ASN A 22 -8.33 -2.11 -4.46
N GLY A 23 -7.53 -1.37 -5.24
CA GLY A 23 -6.30 -0.73 -4.80
C GLY A 23 -5.06 -1.47 -5.23
N ASP A 24 -3.90 -0.90 -4.90
CA ASP A 24 -2.60 -1.41 -5.31
C ASP A 24 -2.25 -2.73 -4.60
N LEU A 25 -2.73 -2.95 -3.36
CA LEU A 25 -2.63 -4.25 -2.70
C LEU A 25 -3.43 -5.33 -3.43
N HIS A 26 -4.65 -5.01 -3.89
CA HIS A 26 -5.49 -5.94 -4.63
C HIS A 26 -4.83 -6.38 -5.93
N GLU A 27 -4.20 -5.44 -6.65
CA GLU A 27 -3.39 -5.71 -7.84
C GLU A 27 -2.21 -6.65 -7.51
N ALA A 28 -1.44 -6.35 -6.46
CA ALA A 28 -0.28 -7.13 -6.05
C ALA A 28 -0.63 -8.56 -5.64
N LEU A 29 -1.79 -8.77 -5.02
CA LEU A 29 -2.31 -10.10 -4.65
C LEU A 29 -2.89 -10.87 -5.85
N GLY A 30 -2.84 -10.32 -7.06
CA GLY A 30 -3.36 -10.98 -8.27
C GLY A 30 -4.88 -10.87 -8.42
N LYS A 31 -5.49 -9.82 -7.86
CA LYS A 31 -6.93 -9.55 -7.90
C LYS A 31 -7.77 -10.70 -7.35
N PRO A 32 -7.55 -11.13 -6.10
CA PRO A 32 -8.34 -12.20 -5.52
C PRO A 32 -9.84 -11.83 -5.54
N ARG A 33 -10.68 -12.82 -5.83
CA ARG A 33 -12.13 -12.65 -5.67
C ARG A 33 -12.49 -12.76 -4.20
N GLN A 34 -13.62 -12.14 -3.83
CA GLN A 34 -14.22 -12.38 -2.53
C GLN A 34 -14.68 -13.85 -2.43
N PRO A 35 -14.36 -14.56 -1.34
CA PRO A 35 -14.88 -15.91 -1.10
C PRO A 35 -16.36 -15.86 -0.69
N ASN A 36 -17.08 -16.92 -1.02
CA ASN A 36 -18.46 -17.11 -0.57
C ASN A 36 -18.49 -17.52 0.91
N ALA A 37 -19.63 -17.32 1.57
CA ALA A 37 -19.80 -17.77 2.95
C ALA A 37 -19.66 -19.30 3.05
N GLY A 38 -18.77 -19.76 3.95
CA GLY A 38 -18.46 -21.18 4.14
C GLY A 38 -17.45 -21.76 3.14
N GLU A 39 -16.95 -20.96 2.20
CA GLU A 39 -15.89 -21.36 1.29
C GLU A 39 -14.52 -21.37 2.00
N GLU A 40 -13.69 -22.36 1.69
CA GLU A 40 -12.31 -22.37 2.16
C GLU A 40 -11.50 -21.25 1.51
N CYS A 41 -10.80 -20.47 2.34
CA CYS A 41 -9.91 -19.42 1.88
C CYS A 41 -8.64 -19.37 2.73
N GLN A 42 -7.55 -18.87 2.14
CA GLN A 42 -6.32 -18.62 2.87
C GLN A 42 -6.36 -17.23 3.48
N LEU A 43 -6.13 -17.16 4.79
CA LEU A 43 -5.89 -15.89 5.49
C LEU A 43 -4.41 -15.56 5.38
N LEU A 44 -4.11 -14.45 4.72
CA LEU A 44 -2.75 -13.94 4.59
C LEU A 44 -2.52 -12.81 5.62
N PRO A 45 -1.47 -12.89 6.46
CA PRO A 45 -1.01 -11.71 7.18
C PRO A 45 -0.55 -10.68 6.14
N ILE A 46 -0.75 -9.39 6.42
CA ILE A 46 -0.28 -8.32 5.55
C ILE A 46 0.58 -7.35 6.37
N ASP A 47 1.75 -6.99 5.85
CA ASP A 47 2.60 -5.97 6.45
C ASP A 47 1.92 -4.59 6.44
N ALA A 48 2.01 -3.88 7.56
CA ALA A 48 1.64 -2.48 7.65
C ALA A 48 2.89 -1.62 7.86
N MET A 49 3.05 -0.60 7.03
CA MET A 49 4.10 0.41 7.16
C MET A 49 3.62 1.51 8.10
N GLN A 50 4.27 1.67 9.25
CA GLN A 50 4.13 2.89 10.02
C GLN A 50 5.09 3.95 9.46
N TYR A 51 4.58 5.16 9.24
CA TYR A 51 5.41 6.26 8.75
C TYR A 51 5.17 7.53 9.53
N THR A 52 6.19 8.38 9.52
CA THR A 52 6.19 9.74 10.05
C THR A 52 6.84 10.66 9.02
N ILE A 53 6.12 11.68 8.57
CA ILE A 53 6.60 12.67 7.61
C ILE A 53 6.52 14.03 8.27
N GLN A 54 7.66 14.72 8.34
CA GLN A 54 7.72 16.11 8.76
C GLN A 54 7.76 17.01 7.52
N ASN A 55 6.82 17.94 7.41
CA ASN A 55 6.84 18.92 6.31
C ASN A 55 7.76 20.12 6.63
N SER A 56 7.94 21.01 5.65
CA SER A 56 8.79 22.21 5.80
C SER A 56 8.32 23.17 6.89
N ASP A 57 7.03 23.14 7.24
CA ASP A 57 6.43 23.98 8.26
C ASP A 57 6.57 23.37 9.67
N GLY A 58 7.25 22.22 9.77
CA GLY A 58 7.45 21.49 11.02
C GLY A 58 6.25 20.65 11.47
N ILE A 59 5.20 20.53 10.66
CA ILE A 59 4.04 19.68 10.94
C ILE A 59 4.42 18.22 10.72
N GLU A 60 4.14 17.39 11.72
CA GLU A 60 4.32 15.95 11.66
C GLU A 60 3.02 15.26 11.25
N LEU A 61 3.11 14.39 10.25
CA LEU A 61 2.05 13.50 9.80
C LEU A 61 2.50 12.05 10.06
N SER A 62 1.81 11.38 10.97
CA SER A 62 2.08 9.99 11.33
C SER A 62 0.84 9.13 11.07
N ALA A 63 1.00 8.03 10.33
CA ALA A 63 -0.08 7.09 10.03
C ALA A 63 0.46 5.71 9.60
N PHE A 64 -0.47 4.80 9.26
CA PHE A 64 -0.16 3.53 8.63
C PHE A 64 -0.49 3.55 7.13
N ALA A 65 0.28 2.78 6.35
CA ALA A 65 0.02 2.45 4.96
C ALA A 65 0.20 0.94 4.76
N ILE A 66 -0.57 0.32 3.86
CA ILE A 66 -0.45 -1.12 3.57
C ILE A 66 0.23 -1.39 2.22
N SER A 67 0.04 -0.51 1.25
CA SER A 67 0.52 -0.72 -0.12
C SER A 67 1.71 0.17 -0.46
N SER A 68 1.50 1.49 -0.46
CA SER A 68 2.53 2.47 -0.80
C SER A 68 2.40 3.77 -0.01
N ILE A 69 3.52 4.49 0.10
CA ILE A 69 3.62 5.85 0.59
C ILE A 69 4.19 6.69 -0.55
N THR A 70 3.45 7.72 -0.96
CA THR A 70 3.86 8.60 -2.07
C THR A 70 4.11 10.01 -1.57
N ILE A 71 5.28 10.57 -1.90
CA ILE A 71 5.68 11.92 -1.49
C ILE A 71 6.04 12.73 -2.74
N GLY A 72 5.46 13.93 -2.84
CA GLY A 72 5.72 14.85 -3.95
C GLY A 72 4.65 14.78 -5.05
N ARG A 73 4.97 15.37 -6.21
CA ARG A 73 4.05 15.44 -7.35
C ARG A 73 4.74 14.92 -8.61
N TRP A 74 4.05 14.05 -9.33
CA TRP A 74 4.48 13.54 -10.62
C TRP A 74 4.76 14.74 -11.58
N TYR A 75 5.97 14.80 -12.14
CA TYR A 75 6.50 15.89 -12.99
C TYR A 75 6.72 17.27 -12.34
N ARG A 76 6.67 17.42 -11.01
CA ARG A 76 7.02 18.70 -10.35
C ARG A 76 7.92 18.47 -9.14
N GLY A 77 9.22 18.63 -9.36
CA GLY A 77 10.25 18.47 -8.33
C GLY A 77 10.55 17.01 -8.02
N ALA A 78 10.96 16.74 -6.79
CA ALA A 78 11.24 15.39 -6.33
C ALA A 78 9.94 14.59 -6.10
N PHE A 79 9.93 13.34 -6.55
CA PHE A 79 8.82 12.42 -6.39
C PHE A 79 9.36 11.07 -5.88
N PHE A 80 8.74 10.56 -4.82
CA PHE A 80 9.13 9.32 -4.16
C PHE A 80 7.92 8.40 -4.03
N VAL A 81 8.12 7.11 -4.31
CA VAL A 81 7.17 6.04 -3.99
C VAL A 81 7.93 5.00 -3.19
N LEU A 82 7.54 4.81 -1.94
CA LEU A 82 7.93 3.66 -1.14
C LEU A 82 6.78 2.64 -1.23
N SER A 83 7.05 1.39 -1.59
CA SER A 83 5.99 0.40 -1.77
C SER A 83 6.46 -1.01 -1.40
N ASN A 84 5.55 -1.77 -0.79
CA ASN A 84 5.66 -3.22 -0.64
C ASN A 84 4.84 -3.96 -1.72
N SER A 85 3.84 -3.31 -2.33
CA SER A 85 2.97 -3.93 -3.33
C SER A 85 3.53 -3.89 -4.74
N GLY A 86 4.43 -2.95 -5.03
CA GLY A 86 4.98 -2.73 -6.38
C GLY A 86 4.12 -1.85 -7.28
N PHE A 87 2.90 -1.57 -6.86
CA PHE A 87 1.93 -0.77 -7.62
C PHE A 87 1.77 0.63 -7.06
N HIS A 88 1.49 1.58 -7.95
CA HIS A 88 1.04 2.92 -7.63
C HIS A 88 -0.04 3.34 -8.63
N GLN A 89 -1.27 3.57 -8.17
CA GLN A 89 -2.40 3.94 -9.03
C GLN A 89 -2.58 2.94 -10.19
N SER A 90 -2.55 1.64 -9.88
CA SER A 90 -2.66 0.53 -10.85
C SER A 90 -1.52 0.45 -11.89
N ARG A 91 -0.41 1.17 -11.68
CA ARG A 91 0.81 1.04 -12.50
C ARG A 91 1.85 0.24 -11.74
N HIS A 92 2.42 -0.77 -12.38
CA HIS A 92 3.50 -1.58 -11.81
C HIS A 92 4.83 -0.82 -11.92
N LEU A 93 5.17 -0.05 -10.88
CA LEU A 93 6.36 0.82 -10.88
C LEU A 93 7.59 0.15 -10.29
N LEU A 94 7.39 -0.79 -9.36
CA LEU A 94 8.44 -1.43 -8.58
C LEU A 94 8.29 -2.95 -8.70
N PRO A 95 8.76 -3.57 -9.79
CA PRO A 95 8.45 -4.95 -10.15
C PRO A 95 9.08 -6.03 -9.26
N ARG A 96 9.91 -5.61 -8.31
CA ARG A 96 10.56 -6.49 -7.34
C ARG A 96 9.90 -6.45 -5.97
N ALA A 97 9.03 -5.46 -5.73
CA ALA A 97 8.32 -5.34 -4.47
C ALA A 97 7.29 -6.45 -4.34
N HIS A 98 7.21 -7.04 -3.16
CA HIS A 98 6.32 -8.16 -2.92
C HIS A 98 5.75 -8.10 -1.50
N PRO A 99 4.42 -8.05 -1.31
CA PRO A 99 3.82 -8.03 0.02
C PRO A 99 4.37 -9.16 0.91
N ASN A 100 4.64 -8.85 2.19
CA ASN A 100 5.12 -9.81 3.20
C ASN A 100 6.53 -10.37 3.00
N ASP A 101 7.37 -9.73 2.19
CA ASP A 101 8.78 -10.09 2.08
C ASP A 101 9.68 -9.40 3.13
N GLY A 102 9.11 -8.45 3.89
CA GLY A 102 9.81 -7.66 4.91
C GLY A 102 10.63 -6.49 4.36
N PHE A 103 10.52 -6.17 3.07
CA PHE A 103 11.23 -5.09 2.42
C PHE A 103 10.28 -4.00 1.91
N LEU A 104 10.86 -2.82 1.66
CA LEU A 104 10.20 -1.72 0.95
C LEU A 104 11.10 -1.29 -0.20
N ASP A 105 10.54 -1.26 -1.40
CA ASP A 105 11.23 -0.73 -2.56
C ASP A 105 10.97 0.77 -2.71
N LEU A 106 11.99 1.50 -3.17
CA LEU A 106 11.95 2.94 -3.38
C LEU A 106 12.11 3.28 -4.86
N LEU A 107 11.12 3.97 -5.42
CA LEU A 107 11.30 4.77 -6.63
C LEU A 107 11.58 6.21 -6.23
N SER A 108 12.68 6.77 -6.73
CA SER A 108 12.96 8.21 -6.61
C SER A 108 13.15 8.82 -8.00
N LEU A 109 12.35 9.84 -8.28
CA LEU A 109 12.50 10.69 -9.45
C LEU A 109 12.91 12.08 -8.98
N ARG A 110 13.95 12.63 -9.58
CA ARG A 110 14.42 14.00 -9.33
C ARG A 110 14.37 14.76 -10.65
N SER A 111 13.96 16.03 -10.60
CA SER A 111 14.14 16.92 -11.74
C SER A 111 15.63 17.19 -11.92
N SER A 112 16.12 17.02 -13.14
CA SER A 112 17.46 17.45 -13.59
C SER A 112 17.64 18.95 -13.52
#